data_AF-A0A925PMB0-F1
#
_entry.id   AF-A0A925PMB0-F1
#
_cell.length_a   1.000
_cell.length_b   1.000
_cell.length_c   1.000
_cell.angle_alpha   90.00
_cell.angle_beta   90.00
_cell.angle_gamma   90.00
#
_symmetry.space_group_name_H-M   'P 1'
#
loop_
_entity.id
_entity.type
_entity.pdbx_description
1 polymer ?
#
loop_
_entity_poly.entity_id
_entity_poly.type
_entity_poly.pdbx_seq_one_letter_code
_entity_poly.pdbx_strand_id
1 'polypeptide(L)'
;ILMPPIGVVTGGVDFSNMFVALNGEHYASLAQARQAGAPTLNFGVFVNNVIAFLIVAVALFLVIKTMNHLRRRQEEAPATEPPPSQEVQLLQEIRDALVTDGAVPARPTKPPRGS
;
A
#
# COMPACT_ATOMS: atom_id res chain seq x y z
N ILE A 1 14.83 11.94 23.33
CA ILE A 1 15.00 12.90 22.23
C ILE A 1 14.65 12.18 20.93
N LEU A 2 13.35 11.99 20.69
CA LEU A 2 12.76 11.38 19.48
C LEU A 2 11.41 12.06 19.18
N MET A 3 11.27 13.33 19.56
CA MET A 3 10.03 14.12 19.48
C MET A 3 9.98 15.22 18.40
N PRO A 4 10.92 15.40 17.44
CA PRO A 4 10.73 16.42 16.41
C PRO A 4 9.54 16.22 15.44
N PRO A 5 9.23 15.01 14.90
CA PRO A 5 8.28 14.93 13.79
C PRO A 5 6.81 14.89 14.22
N ILE A 6 6.51 14.22 15.35
CA ILE A 6 5.13 13.91 15.74
C ILE A 6 4.40 15.16 16.26
N GLY A 7 5.09 16.00 17.05
CA GLY A 7 4.48 17.21 17.63
C GLY A 7 4.03 18.24 16.58
N VAL A 8 4.68 18.28 15.41
CA VAL A 8 4.29 19.15 14.29
C VAL A 8 3.03 18.61 13.60
N VAL A 9 2.91 17.30 13.45
CA VAL A 9 1.74 16.66 12.83
C VAL A 9 0.51 16.74 13.74
N THR A 10 0.69 16.65 15.07
CA THR A 10 -0.40 16.80 16.05
C THR A 10 -0.74 18.25 16.38
N GLY A 11 -0.11 19.25 15.75
CA GLY A 11 -0.40 20.67 15.98
C GLY A 11 -0.04 21.18 17.37
N GLY A 12 0.97 20.57 18.01
CA GLY A 12 1.41 20.93 19.37
C GLY A 12 0.54 20.34 20.49
N VAL A 13 -0.40 19.45 20.17
CA VAL A 13 -1.19 18.74 21.17
C VAL A 13 -0.32 17.67 21.84
N ASP A 14 0.01 17.91 23.12
CA ASP A 14 0.78 16.98 23.97
C ASP A 14 -0.02 16.60 25.22
N PHE A 15 -0.49 15.36 25.26
CA PHE A 15 -1.20 14.79 26.41
C PHE A 15 -0.27 14.18 27.45
N SER A 16 1.05 14.21 27.25
CA SER A 16 2.01 13.50 28.11
C SER A 16 1.93 13.94 29.58
N ASN A 17 1.52 15.17 29.88
CA ASN A 17 1.38 15.66 31.26
C ASN A 17 0.04 15.29 31.92
N MET A 18 -0.83 14.51 31.28
CA MET A 18 -2.01 13.96 31.93
C MET A 18 -1.65 12.68 32.68
N PHE A 19 -1.46 12.80 33.99
CA PHE A 19 -1.17 11.67 34.88
C PHE A 19 -1.84 11.86 36.23
N VAL A 20 -2.00 10.75 36.95
CA VAL A 20 -2.38 10.74 38.36
C VAL A 20 -1.22 10.18 39.16
N ALA A 21 -0.75 10.92 40.16
CA ALA A 21 0.20 10.39 41.13
C ALA A 21 -0.53 9.55 42.18
N LEU A 22 -0.04 8.34 42.43
CA LEU A 22 -0.67 7.36 43.32
C LEU A 22 -0.22 7.50 44.79
N ASN A 23 0.67 8.45 45.06
CA ASN A 23 1.17 8.77 46.39
C ASN A 23 0.40 9.93 47.06
N GLY A 24 -0.65 10.46 46.43
CA GLY A 24 -1.47 11.56 46.97
C GLY A 24 -0.87 12.96 46.81
N GLU A 25 0.34 13.07 46.27
CA GLU A 25 1.03 14.34 46.04
C GLU A 25 0.68 14.93 44.67
N HIS A 26 0.68 16.26 44.57
CA HIS A 26 0.47 16.95 43.30
C HIS A 26 1.80 17.39 42.70
N TYR A 27 2.00 17.12 41.41
CA TYR A 27 3.22 17.49 40.69
C TYR A 27 2.85 18.34 39.48
N ALA A 28 3.63 19.39 39.20
CA ALA A 28 3.37 20.32 38.10
C ALA A 28 3.60 19.68 36.72
N SER A 29 4.38 18.60 36.66
CA SER A 29 4.61 17.84 35.43
C SER A 29 4.91 16.39 35.72
N LEU A 30 4.70 15.56 34.70
CA LEU A 30 4.99 14.13 34.79
C LEU A 30 6.50 13.90 35.02
N ALA A 31 7.34 14.74 34.40
CA ALA A 31 8.79 14.70 34.60
C ALA A 31 9.18 14.95 36.06
N GLN A 32 8.54 15.90 36.73
CA GLN A 32 8.79 16.20 38.13
C GLN A 32 8.32 15.06 39.04
N ALA A 33 7.15 14.48 38.77
CA ALA A 33 6.66 13.31 39.51
C ALA A 33 7.60 12.10 39.36
N ARG A 34 8.11 11.84 38.15
CA ARG A 34 9.11 10.79 37.90
C ARG A 34 10.43 11.05 38.62
N GLN A 35 10.92 12.30 38.62
CA GLN A 35 12.14 12.68 39.34
C GLN A 35 12.01 12.51 40.85
N ALA A 36 10.81 12.78 41.40
CA ALA A 36 10.50 12.55 42.80
C ALA A 36 10.32 11.06 43.16
N GLY A 37 10.46 10.14 42.19
CA GLY A 37 10.23 8.71 42.39
C GLY A 37 8.76 8.35 42.66
N ALA A 38 7.83 9.26 42.35
CA ALA A 38 6.42 9.05 42.62
C ALA A 38 5.84 7.98 41.68
N PRO A 39 5.07 7.01 42.22
CA PRO A 39 4.31 6.10 41.38
C PRO A 39 3.23 6.90 40.63
N THR A 40 3.28 6.90 39.29
CA THR A 40 2.38 7.70 38.44
C THR A 40 1.64 6.82 37.44
N LEU A 41 0.34 7.03 37.34
CA LEU A 41 -0.51 6.45 36.31
C LEU A 41 -0.61 7.43 35.12
N ASN A 42 0.10 7.09 34.05
CA ASN A 42 0.40 7.99 32.92
C ASN A 42 -0.53 7.75 31.73
N PHE A 43 -1.83 7.97 31.91
CA PHE A 43 -2.83 7.73 30.86
C PHE A 43 -2.69 8.69 29.66
N GLY A 44 -2.16 9.89 29.88
CA GLY A 44 -1.86 10.84 28.81
C GLY A 44 -0.86 10.33 27.78
N VAL A 45 0.19 9.64 28.25
CA VAL A 45 1.18 9.00 27.37
C VAL A 45 0.55 7.85 26.59
N PHE A 46 -0.37 7.09 27.21
CA PHE A 46 -1.10 6.04 26.52
C PHE A 46 -1.95 6.60 25.37
N VAL A 47 -2.73 7.66 25.62
CA VAL A 47 -3.53 8.32 24.57
C VAL A 47 -2.63 8.87 23.47
N ASN A 48 -1.49 9.48 23.81
CA ASN A 48 -0.53 9.98 22.83
C ASN A 48 -0.01 8.84 21.93
N ASN A 49 0.33 7.68 22.51
CA ASN A 49 0.76 6.52 21.75
C ASN A 49 -0.34 5.96 20.83
N VAL A 50 -1.60 5.94 21.30
CA VAL A 50 -2.75 5.55 20.47
C VAL A 50 -2.93 6.50 19.29
N ILE A 51 -2.87 7.81 19.51
CA ILE A 51 -2.97 8.81 18.45
C ILE A 51 -1.81 8.66 17.45
N ALA A 52 -0.58 8.52 17.93
CA ALA A 52 0.59 8.31 17.08
C ALA A 52 0.43 7.06 16.21
N PHE A 53 -0.05 5.95 16.78
CA PHE A 53 -0.33 4.74 16.04
C PHE A 53 -1.40 4.95 14.97
N LEU A 54 -2.51 5.65 15.30
CA LEU A 54 -3.57 5.97 14.33
C LEU A 54 -3.07 6.86 13.19
N ILE A 55 -2.25 7.87 13.49
CA ILE A 55 -1.65 8.74 12.46
C ILE A 55 -0.79 7.92 11.51
N VAL A 56 0.08 7.06 12.03
CA VAL A 56 0.95 6.20 11.20
C VAL A 56 0.12 5.22 10.37
N ALA A 57 -0.93 4.61 10.96
CA ALA A 57 -1.83 3.71 10.25
C ALA A 57 -2.56 4.41 9.10
N VAL A 58 -3.11 5.60 9.34
CA VAL A 58 -3.77 6.41 8.31
C VAL A 58 -2.79 6.87 7.24
N ALA A 59 -1.59 7.31 7.63
CA ALA A 59 -0.55 7.71 6.69
C ALA A 59 -0.15 6.55 5.77
N LEU A 60 0.10 5.37 6.32
CA LEU A 60 0.42 4.17 5.53
C LEU A 60 -0.75 3.77 4.62
N PHE A 61 -1.99 3.83 5.12
CA PHE A 61 -3.18 3.57 4.32
C PHE A 61 -3.30 4.53 3.13
N LEU A 62 -3.08 5.84 3.35
CA LEU A 62 -3.10 6.84 2.28
C LEU A 62 -2.00 6.61 1.27
N VAL A 63 -0.78 6.28 1.70
CA VAL A 63 0.34 5.96 0.79
C VAL A 63 0.01 4.75 -0.08
N ILE A 64 -0.45 3.65 0.53
CA ILE A 64 -0.83 2.42 -0.21
C ILE A 64 -1.99 2.71 -1.17
N LYS A 65 -3.03 3.42 -0.72
CA LYS A 65 -4.17 3.80 -1.55
C LYS A 65 -3.75 4.66 -2.75
N THR A 66 -2.84 5.60 -2.52
CA THR A 66 -2.34 6.51 -3.57
C THR A 66 -1.48 5.76 -4.57
N MET A 67 -0.56 4.90 -4.11
CA MET A 67 0.22 4.03 -5.00
C MET A 67 -0.67 3.11 -5.83
N ASN A 68 -1.69 2.50 -5.22
CA ASN A 68 -2.60 1.61 -5.92
C ASN A 68 -3.47 2.37 -6.94
N HIS A 69 -3.90 3.59 -6.61
CA HIS A 69 -4.64 4.46 -7.54
C HIS A 69 -3.78 4.94 -8.73
N LEU A 70 -2.51 5.28 -8.49
CA LEU A 70 -1.57 5.66 -9.54
C LEU A 70 -1.25 4.48 -10.47
N ARG A 71 -1.06 3.28 -9.92
CA ARG A 71 -0.88 2.05 -10.71
C ARG A 71 -2.08 1.77 -11.60
N ARG A 72 -3.30 1.87 -11.06
CA ARG A 72 -4.54 1.70 -11.84
C ARG A 72 -4.66 2.69 -13.00
N ARG A 73 -4.27 3.96 -12.78
CA ARG A 73 -4.24 4.97 -13.84
C ARG A 73 -3.18 4.71 -14.91
N GLN A 74 -2.09 4.03 -14.58
CA GLN A 74 -1.10 3.58 -15.57
C GLN A 74 -1.57 2.37 -16.37
N GLU A 75 -2.39 1.49 -15.79
CA GLU A 75 -3.02 0.36 -16.50
C GLU A 75 -4.21 0.78 -17.38
N GLU A 76 -4.80 1.95 -17.13
CA GLU A 76 -5.84 2.57 -17.98
C GLU A 76 -5.28 3.42 -19.13
N ALA A 77 -3.96 3.68 -19.16
CA ALA A 77 -3.34 4.01 -20.45
C ALA A 77 -3.57 2.78 -21.33
N PRO A 78 -4.19 2.91 -22.51
CA PRO A 78 -4.56 1.75 -23.31
C PRO A 78 -3.32 0.88 -23.40
N ALA A 79 -3.43 -0.34 -22.86
CA ALA A 79 -2.43 -1.36 -23.09
C ALA A 79 -2.38 -1.50 -24.60
N THR A 80 -1.46 -0.78 -25.24
CA THR A 80 -1.00 -1.11 -26.56
C THR A 80 -0.54 -2.52 -26.37
N GLU A 81 -1.33 -3.47 -26.87
CA GLU A 81 -0.97 -4.88 -26.87
C GLU A 81 0.52 -4.92 -27.24
N PRO A 82 1.37 -5.54 -26.41
CA PRO A 82 2.79 -5.55 -26.68
C PRO A 82 2.94 -6.01 -28.13
N PRO A 83 3.73 -5.30 -28.95
CA PRO A 83 3.87 -5.65 -30.35
C PRO A 83 4.17 -7.15 -30.42
N PRO A 84 3.52 -7.88 -31.35
CA PRO A 84 3.64 -9.33 -31.42
C PRO A 84 5.12 -9.71 -31.36
N SER A 85 5.46 -10.71 -30.55
CA SER A 85 6.84 -11.17 -30.43
C SER A 85 7.40 -11.52 -31.82
N GLN A 86 8.72 -11.42 -32.00
CA GLN A 86 9.35 -11.70 -33.30
C GLN A 86 8.94 -13.07 -33.85
N GLU A 87 8.75 -14.06 -32.98
CA GLU A 87 8.21 -15.38 -33.35
C GLU A 87 6.80 -15.28 -33.94
N VAL A 88 5.89 -14.51 -33.33
CA VAL A 88 4.53 -14.32 -33.85
C VAL A 88 4.55 -13.59 -35.20
N GLN A 89 5.45 -12.62 -35.40
CA GLN A 89 5.62 -11.93 -36.69
C GLN A 89 6.14 -12.88 -37.77
N LEU A 90 7.19 -13.66 -37.48
CA LEU A 90 7.72 -14.66 -38.39
C LEU A 90 6.67 -15.72 -38.76
N LEU A 91 5.87 -16.16 -37.79
CA LEU A 91 4.78 -17.11 -38.05
C LEU A 91 3.66 -16.50 -38.91
N GLN A 92 3.38 -15.20 -38.79
CA GLN A 92 2.45 -14.49 -39.67
C GLN A 92 2.98 -14.39 -41.10
N GLU A 93 4.26 -14.03 -41.27
CA GLU A 93 4.92 -13.99 -42.57
C GLU A 93 4.95 -15.37 -43.24
N ILE A 94 5.27 -16.44 -42.49
CA ILE A 94 5.24 -17.82 -42.99
C ILE A 94 3.81 -18.23 -43.39
N ARG A 95 2.80 -17.91 -42.57
CA ARG A 95 1.39 -18.19 -42.90
C ARG A 95 1.00 -17.51 -44.21
N ASP A 96 1.34 -16.23 -44.36
CA ASP A 96 0.97 -15.44 -45.52
C ASP A 96 1.73 -15.89 -46.77
N ALA A 97 2.99 -16.33 -46.62
CA ALA A 97 3.76 -16.98 -47.68
C ALA A 97 3.12 -18.31 -48.11
N LEU A 98 2.67 -19.16 -47.18
CA LEU A 98 2.02 -20.44 -47.49
C LEU A 98 0.63 -20.28 -48.14
N VAL A 99 -0.11 -19.23 -47.76
CA VAL A 99 -1.39 -18.88 -48.39
C VAL A 99 -1.16 -18.36 -49.81
N THR A 100 -0.11 -17.58 -50.02
CA THR A 100 0.27 -17.04 -51.33
C THR A 100 0.82 -18.12 -52.26
N ASP A 101 1.58 -19.09 -51.74
CA ASP A 101 2.19 -20.20 -52.50
C ASP A 101 1.22 -21.38 -52.73
N GLY A 102 -0.04 -21.28 -52.28
CA GLY A 102 -1.13 -22.19 -52.64
C GLY A 102 -1.10 -23.57 -51.97
N ALA A 103 -0.20 -23.82 -51.01
CA ALA A 103 -0.13 -25.07 -50.27
C ALA A 103 -1.11 -25.09 -49.09
N VAL A 104 -2.43 -25.07 -49.36
CA VAL A 104 -3.44 -25.32 -48.32
C VAL A 104 -3.53 -26.84 -48.11
N PRO A 105 -3.06 -27.41 -46.99
CA PRO A 105 -3.26 -28.82 -46.72
C PRO A 105 -4.77 -29.09 -46.64
N ALA A 106 -5.22 -30.09 -47.40
CA ALA A 106 -6.61 -30.49 -47.49
C ALA A 106 -7.20 -30.68 -46.07
N ARG A 107 -8.30 -29.96 -45.79
CA ARG A 107 -9.03 -30.06 -44.54
C ARG A 107 -9.43 -31.54 -44.34
N PRO A 108 -9.07 -32.20 -43.24
CA PRO A 108 -9.51 -33.57 -43.02
C PRO A 108 -11.04 -33.56 -42.92
N THR A 109 -11.70 -34.10 -43.95
CA THR A 109 -13.14 -34.27 -43.94
C THR A 109 -13.46 -35.34 -42.91
N LYS A 110 -14.20 -34.95 -41.87
CA LYS A 110 -14.69 -35.88 -40.85
C LYS A 110 -15.49 -36.99 -41.56
N PRO A 111 -15.16 -38.28 -41.39
CA PRO A 111 -15.90 -39.35 -42.04
C PRO A 111 -17.36 -39.32 -41.58
N PRO A 112 -18.33 -39.65 -42.47
CA PRO A 112 -19.74 -39.60 -42.14
C PRO A 112 -20.01 -40.55 -40.98
N ARG A 113 -20.58 -40.01 -39.90
CA ARG A 113 -21.04 -40.78 -38.75
C ARG A 113 -22.27 -41.56 -39.21
N GLY A 114 -22.06 -42.83 -39.56
CA GLY A 114 -23.11 -43.77 -39.93
C GLY A 114 -24.17 -43.90 -38.82
N SER A 115 -25.41 -44.08 -39.28
CA SER A 115 -26.64 -44.32 -38.52
C SER A 115 -26.55 -45.47 -37.53
#